data_AF-A0A0S8KR50-F1
#
_entry.id   AF-A0A0S8KR50-F1
#
_cell.length_a   1.000
_cell.length_b   1.000
_cell.length_c   1.000
_cell.angle_alpha   90.00
_cell.angle_beta   90.00
_cell.angle_gamma   90.00
#
_symmetry.space_group_name_H-M   'P 1'
#
loop_
_entity.id
_entity.type
_entity.pdbx_description
1 polymer ?
#
loop_
_entity_poly.entity_id
_entity_poly.type
_entity_poly.pdbx_seq_one_letter_code
_entity_poly.pdbx_strand_id
1 'polypeptide(L)'
;MRILYLHQYFATRKGMTGTRSYEFARYLAGKGHQVTMMTSGLANREFATPKGKQYAEFDAEGIHVVAIGAAYNDPQVGTGMSGWLRMLKFYQFAWLAGRVGRRLGKPDVVFATHTPLIIGLAGIALGRYFSVPFVFEVRDLWPEALVNVGALKNPLAVWWLRRMANKIYTEAKHIVALSPGMKEGIVRTGVPDEKVTVIPNASDLDLFRPGLDGSAARQRLGLGD
;
A
#
# COMPACT_ATOMS: atom_id res chain seq x y z
N MET A 1 -16.93 1.52 11.92
CA MET A 1 -16.64 0.29 11.13
C MET A 1 -15.26 -0.24 11.48
N ARG A 2 -15.02 -1.54 11.28
CA ARG A 2 -13.72 -2.20 11.37
C ARG A 2 -13.08 -2.31 9.99
N ILE A 3 -11.88 -1.76 9.83
CA ILE A 3 -11.17 -1.66 8.55
C ILE A 3 -9.88 -2.45 8.66
N LEU A 4 -9.73 -3.51 7.86
CA LEU A 4 -8.46 -4.23 7.74
C LEU A 4 -7.67 -3.65 6.57
N TYR A 5 -6.63 -2.87 6.87
CA TYR A 5 -5.83 -2.15 5.91
C TYR A 5 -4.47 -2.84 5.69
N LEU A 6 -4.18 -3.31 4.48
CA LEU A 6 -2.92 -3.95 4.11
C LEU A 6 -1.99 -2.95 3.41
N HIS A 7 -0.79 -2.73 3.97
CA HIS A 7 0.25 -1.90 3.36
C HIS A 7 1.65 -2.36 3.82
N GLN A 8 2.44 -2.98 2.94
CA GLN A 8 3.76 -3.52 3.30
C GLN A 8 4.72 -2.46 3.86
N TYR A 9 4.65 -1.24 3.31
CA TYR A 9 5.55 -0.13 3.57
C TYR A 9 4.93 0.94 4.48
N PHE A 10 4.02 0.56 5.37
CA PHE A 10 3.41 1.50 6.31
C PHE A 10 4.46 2.08 7.26
N ALA A 11 4.37 3.39 7.46
CA ALA A 11 5.17 4.19 8.37
C ALA A 11 4.32 5.36 8.88
N THR A 12 4.66 5.87 10.06
CA THR A 12 4.08 7.13 10.56
C THR A 12 4.87 8.32 10.04
N ARG A 13 4.53 9.54 10.49
CA ARG A 13 5.34 10.76 10.24
C ARG A 13 6.79 10.65 10.72
N LYS A 14 7.11 9.71 11.63
CA LYS A 14 8.46 9.47 12.14
C LYS A 14 9.29 8.56 11.22
N GLY A 15 8.64 7.83 10.32
CA GLY A 15 9.29 6.91 9.40
C GLY A 15 9.77 7.59 8.12
N MET A 16 10.21 6.77 7.17
CA MET A 16 10.91 7.24 5.95
C MET A 16 10.14 6.97 4.65
N THR A 17 9.01 6.28 4.72
CA THR A 17 8.17 5.96 3.56
C THR A 17 6.96 6.90 3.47
N GLY A 18 6.19 6.82 2.39
CA GLY A 18 5.04 7.71 2.21
C GLY A 18 3.95 7.53 3.27
N THR A 19 3.51 8.64 3.86
CA THR A 19 2.59 8.69 5.02
C THR A 19 1.10 8.62 4.68
N ARG A 20 0.72 8.56 3.39
CA ARG A 20 -0.70 8.58 2.96
C ARG A 20 -1.60 7.62 3.75
N SER A 21 -1.20 6.35 3.85
CA SER A 21 -1.99 5.33 4.54
C SER A 21 -2.08 5.60 6.05
N TYR A 22 -1.06 6.20 6.65
CA TYR A 22 -1.11 6.70 8.03
C TYR A 22 -2.07 7.87 8.17
N GLU A 23 -2.01 8.89 7.31
CA GLU A 23 -2.92 10.05 7.39
C GLU A 23 -4.38 9.64 7.22
N PHE A 24 -4.65 8.74 6.27
CA PHE A 24 -6.00 8.21 6.05
C PHE A 24 -6.45 7.33 7.23
N ALA A 25 -5.59 6.45 7.74
CA ALA A 25 -5.91 5.62 8.89
C ALA A 25 -6.18 6.46 10.14
N ARG A 26 -5.37 7.49 10.40
CA ARG A 26 -5.53 8.43 11.53
C ARG A 26 -6.84 9.21 11.40
N TYR A 27 -7.14 9.72 10.20
CA TYR A 27 -8.41 10.41 9.95
C TYR A 27 -9.62 9.49 10.16
N LEU A 28 -9.56 8.25 9.67
CA LEU A 28 -10.62 7.25 9.87
C LEU A 28 -10.78 6.88 11.36
N ALA A 29 -9.67 6.71 12.09
CA ALA A 29 -9.70 6.47 13.53
C ALA A 29 -10.36 7.65 14.27
N GLY A 30 -10.01 8.90 13.93
CA GLY A 30 -10.64 10.10 14.47
C GLY A 30 -12.13 10.26 14.15
N LYS A 31 -12.64 9.55 13.14
CA LYS A 31 -14.08 9.45 12.82
C LYS A 31 -14.78 8.27 13.53
N GLY A 32 -14.09 7.58 14.43
CA GLY A 32 -14.65 6.45 15.21
C GLY A 32 -14.58 5.10 14.49
N HIS A 33 -13.82 4.98 13.40
CA HIS A 33 -13.54 3.67 12.79
C HIS A 33 -12.41 2.96 13.53
N GLN A 34 -12.46 1.63 13.59
CA GLN A 34 -11.38 0.80 14.12
C GLN A 34 -10.50 0.38 12.94
N VAL A 35 -9.27 0.87 12.87
CA VAL A 35 -8.34 0.57 11.78
C VAL A 35 -7.29 -0.42 12.25
N THR A 36 -7.23 -1.58 11.60
CA THR A 36 -6.17 -2.56 11.76
C THR A 36 -5.23 -2.50 10.56
N MET A 37 -4.01 -1.98 10.74
CA MET A 37 -3.01 -1.81 9.70
C MET A 37 -2.01 -2.97 9.69
N MET A 38 -1.99 -3.78 8.62
CA MET A 38 -0.99 -4.82 8.43
C MET A 38 0.20 -4.29 7.63
N THR A 39 1.40 -4.40 8.21
CA THR A 39 2.65 -3.93 7.61
C THR A 39 3.76 -4.97 7.71
N SER A 40 4.85 -4.83 6.95
CA SER A 40 6.04 -5.64 7.17
C SER A 40 6.75 -5.18 8.44
N GLY A 41 7.15 -6.12 9.28
CA GLY A 41 7.91 -5.87 10.51
C GLY A 41 9.39 -6.23 10.43
N LEU A 42 9.92 -6.69 9.29
CA LEU A 42 11.37 -6.84 9.12
C LEU A 42 11.95 -5.59 8.46
N ALA A 43 13.16 -5.21 8.87
CA ALA A 43 13.77 -3.92 8.51
C ALA A 43 12.82 -2.73 8.74
N ASN A 44 11.92 -2.86 9.73
CA ASN A 44 11.01 -1.80 10.15
C ASN A 44 11.55 -1.17 11.43
N ARG A 45 11.78 0.15 11.42
CA ARG A 45 12.31 0.89 12.56
C ARG A 45 11.26 1.21 13.63
N GLU A 46 9.99 1.26 13.24
CA GLU A 46 8.88 1.64 14.12
C GLU A 46 8.15 0.40 14.67
N PHE A 47 7.91 -0.59 13.82
CA PHE A 47 7.06 -1.74 14.11
C PHE A 47 7.82 -3.06 13.87
N ALA A 48 8.92 -3.26 14.58
CA ALA A 48 9.78 -4.42 14.40
C ALA A 48 9.16 -5.72 14.95
N THR A 49 9.03 -6.76 14.11
CA THR A 49 8.61 -8.08 14.58
C THR A 49 9.78 -8.83 15.21
N PRO A 50 9.68 -9.34 16.46
CA PRO A 50 10.72 -10.17 17.07
C PRO A 50 11.04 -11.42 16.24
N LYS A 51 12.32 -11.81 16.22
CA LYS A 51 12.78 -13.01 15.49
C LYS A 51 12.01 -14.25 15.95
N GLY A 52 11.54 -15.05 15.00
CA GLY A 52 10.79 -16.28 15.26
C GLY A 52 9.28 -16.09 15.44
N LYS A 53 8.78 -14.85 15.57
CA LYS A 53 7.33 -14.58 15.59
C LYS A 53 6.79 -14.37 14.18
N GLN A 54 5.54 -14.80 13.96
CA GLN A 54 4.83 -14.56 12.70
C GLN A 54 4.35 -13.12 12.56
N TYR A 55 4.03 -12.47 13.68
CA TYR A 55 3.63 -11.07 13.74
C TYR A 55 3.84 -10.49 15.15
N ALA A 56 3.75 -9.17 15.26
CA ALA A 56 3.69 -8.41 16.52
C ALA A 56 2.63 -7.31 16.39
N GLU A 57 2.08 -6.86 17.52
CA GLU A 57 1.01 -5.86 17.57
C GLU A 57 1.51 -4.58 18.25
N PHE A 58 1.05 -3.43 17.76
CA PHE A 58 1.40 -2.11 18.26
C PHE A 58 0.18 -1.18 18.18
N ASP A 59 0.25 -0.05 18.90
CA ASP A 59 -0.66 1.08 18.71
C ASP A 59 0.12 2.26 18.11
N ALA A 60 -0.47 2.92 17.12
CA ALA A 60 0.05 4.14 16.53
C ALA A 60 -1.08 5.17 16.43
N GLU A 61 -1.29 5.94 17.49
CA GLU A 61 -2.29 7.02 17.54
C GLU A 61 -3.71 6.51 17.25
N GLY A 62 -4.10 5.40 17.89
CA GLY A 62 -5.42 4.78 17.71
C GLY A 62 -5.54 3.88 16.47
N ILE A 63 -4.43 3.67 15.74
CA ILE A 63 -4.32 2.67 14.69
C ILE A 63 -3.73 1.40 15.31
N HIS A 64 -4.47 0.28 15.22
CA HIS A 64 -3.95 -1.02 15.63
C HIS A 64 -3.03 -1.58 14.54
N VAL A 65 -1.71 -1.60 14.79
CA VAL A 65 -0.72 -2.03 13.80
C VAL A 65 -0.33 -3.49 14.02
N VAL A 66 -0.49 -4.31 13.00
CA VAL A 66 -0.08 -5.73 12.96
C VAL A 66 1.15 -5.86 12.05
N ALA A 67 2.33 -5.90 12.66
CA ALA A 67 3.59 -6.04 11.96
C ALA A 67 3.89 -7.50 11.66
N ILE A 68 3.95 -7.86 10.39
CA ILE A 68 4.17 -9.23 9.89
C ILE A 68 5.66 -9.53 9.78
N GLY A 69 6.07 -10.67 10.34
CA GLY A 69 7.45 -11.17 10.32
C GLY A 69 7.93 -11.67 8.95
N ALA A 70 7.56 -10.99 7.85
CA ALA A 70 7.95 -11.31 6.49
C ALA A 70 8.11 -10.06 5.61
N ALA A 71 8.90 -10.21 4.54
CA ALA A 71 9.42 -9.15 3.66
C ALA A 71 10.11 -8.01 4.43
N TYR A 72 10.51 -6.96 3.73
CA TYR A 72 11.13 -5.77 4.30
C TYR A 72 10.17 -4.58 4.19
N ASN A 73 10.23 -3.69 5.18
CA ASN A 73 9.52 -2.40 5.18
C ASN A 73 10.37 -1.26 4.60
N ASP A 74 11.70 -1.40 4.53
CA ASP A 74 12.57 -0.40 3.92
C ASP A 74 12.77 -0.67 2.41
N PRO A 75 12.25 0.18 1.50
CA PRO A 75 12.41 -0.01 0.06
C PRO A 75 13.88 -0.08 -0.41
N GLN A 76 14.82 0.55 0.31
CA GLN A 76 16.25 0.55 -0.03
C GLN A 76 16.88 -0.85 0.10
N VAL A 77 16.37 -1.66 1.04
CA VAL A 77 16.74 -3.07 1.15
C VAL A 77 16.32 -3.84 -0.10
N GLY A 78 15.19 -3.45 -0.70
CA GLY A 78 14.66 -4.05 -1.91
C GLY A 78 15.38 -3.68 -3.20
N THR A 79 15.93 -2.46 -3.29
CA THR A 79 16.60 -1.97 -4.50
C THR A 79 17.90 -2.70 -4.79
N GLY A 80 18.59 -3.20 -3.75
CA GLY A 80 19.79 -4.02 -3.89
C GLY A 80 19.52 -5.49 -4.26
N MET A 81 18.26 -5.92 -4.30
CA MET A 81 17.90 -7.32 -4.59
C MET A 81 17.53 -7.54 -6.05
N SER A 82 17.86 -8.74 -6.55
CA SER A 82 17.34 -9.23 -7.83
C SER A 82 15.80 -9.20 -7.85
N GLY A 83 15.23 -8.96 -9.04
CA GLY A 83 13.78 -8.85 -9.20
C GLY A 83 13.03 -10.10 -8.72
N TRP A 84 13.56 -11.30 -8.99
CA TRP A 84 12.92 -12.55 -8.58
C TRP A 84 12.93 -12.74 -7.05
N LEU A 85 14.04 -12.41 -6.37
CA LEU A 85 14.15 -12.53 -4.92
C LEU A 85 13.20 -11.54 -4.25
N ARG A 86 13.12 -10.32 -4.79
CA ARG A 86 12.18 -9.29 -4.37
C ARG A 86 10.72 -9.74 -4.54
N MET A 87 10.36 -10.36 -5.67
CA MET A 87 9.05 -10.95 -5.88
C MET A 87 8.74 -12.08 -4.88
N LEU A 88 9.72 -12.92 -4.54
CA LEU A 88 9.58 -13.95 -3.52
C LEU A 88 9.31 -13.33 -2.13
N LYS A 89 10.02 -12.25 -1.76
CA LYS A 89 9.78 -11.53 -0.50
C LYS A 89 8.36 -10.95 -0.46
N PHE A 90 7.93 -10.30 -1.54
CA PHE A 90 6.56 -9.77 -1.65
C PHE A 90 5.50 -10.86 -1.51
N TYR A 91 5.73 -12.02 -2.13
CA TYR A 91 4.85 -13.17 -1.97
C TYR A 91 4.83 -13.69 -0.53
N GLN A 92 5.99 -13.83 0.11
CA GLN A 92 6.09 -14.26 1.51
C GLN A 92 5.29 -13.35 2.45
N PHE A 93 5.37 -12.04 2.25
CA PHE A 93 4.58 -11.08 3.01
C PHE A 93 3.09 -11.23 2.74
N ALA A 94 2.64 -11.21 1.47
CA ALA A 94 1.22 -11.34 1.16
C ALA A 94 0.63 -12.67 1.68
N TRP A 95 1.39 -13.76 1.58
CA TRP A 95 0.98 -15.08 2.08
C TRP A 95 0.87 -15.11 3.61
N LEU A 96 1.86 -14.56 4.33
CA LEU A 96 1.83 -14.52 5.79
C LEU A 96 0.79 -13.52 6.31
N ALA A 97 0.65 -12.35 5.69
CA ALA A 97 -0.40 -11.38 5.99
C ALA A 97 -1.79 -11.99 5.75
N GLY A 98 -1.99 -12.72 4.65
CA GLY A 98 -3.24 -13.46 4.41
C GLY A 98 -3.53 -14.51 5.49
N ARG A 99 -2.53 -15.20 6.04
CA ARG A 99 -2.73 -16.17 7.13
C ARG A 99 -3.01 -15.50 8.46
N VAL A 100 -2.19 -14.52 8.84
CA VAL A 100 -2.33 -13.79 10.11
C VAL A 100 -3.66 -13.04 10.11
N GLY A 101 -4.03 -12.41 8.99
CA GLY A 101 -5.27 -11.65 8.84
C GLY A 101 -6.53 -12.48 9.12
N ARG A 102 -6.52 -13.80 8.80
CA ARG A 102 -7.65 -14.71 9.12
C ARG A 102 -7.84 -14.96 10.61
N ARG A 103 -6.80 -14.72 11.43
CA ARG A 103 -6.84 -14.88 12.89
C ARG A 103 -7.27 -13.59 13.60
N LEU A 104 -7.36 -12.48 12.87
CA LEU A 104 -7.84 -11.21 13.39
C LEU A 104 -9.37 -11.22 13.43
N GLY A 105 -9.96 -10.26 14.16
CA GLY A 105 -11.41 -10.06 14.17
C GLY A 105 -11.97 -9.76 12.78
N LYS A 106 -13.19 -10.22 12.50
CA LYS A 106 -13.88 -9.98 11.21
C LYS A 106 -13.97 -8.47 10.94
N PRO A 107 -13.39 -7.95 9.85
CA PRO A 107 -13.57 -6.55 9.46
C PRO A 107 -14.90 -6.36 8.74
N ASP A 108 -15.29 -5.11 8.51
CA ASP A 108 -16.42 -4.74 7.65
C ASP A 108 -15.96 -4.46 6.20
N VAL A 109 -14.66 -4.16 6.02
CA VAL A 109 -14.01 -3.95 4.72
C VAL A 109 -12.53 -4.35 4.80
N VAL A 110 -12.03 -4.97 3.73
CA VAL A 110 -10.59 -5.16 3.53
C VAL A 110 -10.12 -4.11 2.53
N PHE A 111 -9.16 -3.29 2.92
CA PHE A 111 -8.54 -2.28 2.07
C PHE A 111 -7.08 -2.67 1.85
N ALA A 112 -6.59 -2.72 0.62
CA ALA A 112 -5.17 -2.94 0.37
C ALA A 112 -4.63 -1.84 -0.53
N THR A 113 -3.45 -1.31 -0.19
CA THR A 113 -2.73 -0.38 -1.05
C THR A 113 -1.48 -1.04 -1.63
N HIS A 114 -1.32 -0.90 -2.94
CA HIS A 114 -0.04 -1.04 -3.63
C HIS A 114 1.01 -0.17 -2.93
N THR A 115 2.27 -0.53 -2.66
CA THR A 115 3.26 -1.42 -3.28
C THR A 115 3.68 -2.53 -2.30
N PRO A 116 3.82 -3.81 -2.70
CA PRO A 116 3.82 -4.41 -4.05
C PRO A 116 2.45 -4.92 -4.53
N LEU A 117 2.25 -5.10 -5.85
CA LEU A 117 0.98 -5.55 -6.44
C LEU A 117 0.43 -6.85 -5.83
N ILE A 118 1.33 -7.77 -5.43
CA ILE A 118 0.98 -9.06 -4.81
C ILE A 118 0.11 -8.89 -3.55
N ILE A 119 0.18 -7.75 -2.85
CA ILE A 119 -0.67 -7.50 -1.67
C ILE A 119 -2.18 -7.54 -2.00
N GLY A 120 -2.56 -7.22 -3.24
CA GLY A 120 -3.93 -7.34 -3.70
C GLY A 120 -4.46 -8.77 -3.65
N LEU A 121 -3.60 -9.78 -3.83
CA LEU A 121 -4.01 -11.19 -3.70
C LEU A 121 -4.36 -11.56 -2.25
N ALA A 122 -3.63 -11.00 -1.27
CA ALA A 122 -3.98 -11.14 0.14
C ALA A 122 -5.30 -10.44 0.46
N GLY A 123 -5.51 -9.24 -0.12
CA GLY A 123 -6.77 -8.50 -0.03
C GLY A 123 -7.97 -9.30 -0.53
N ILE A 124 -7.87 -9.88 -1.73
CA ILE A 124 -8.90 -10.80 -2.29
C ILE A 124 -9.14 -11.97 -1.34
N ALA A 125 -8.07 -12.63 -0.89
CA ALA A 125 -8.17 -13.82 -0.06
C ALA A 125 -8.87 -13.53 1.28
N LEU A 126 -8.58 -12.39 1.90
CA LEU A 126 -9.20 -11.95 3.16
C LEU A 126 -10.63 -11.46 2.94
N GLY A 127 -10.89 -10.69 1.88
CA GLY A 127 -12.24 -10.25 1.53
C GLY A 127 -13.20 -11.43 1.31
N ARG A 128 -12.73 -12.47 0.58
CA ARG A 128 -13.48 -13.72 0.40
C ARG A 128 -13.65 -14.49 1.71
N TYR A 129 -12.58 -14.63 2.51
CA TYR A 129 -12.63 -15.37 3.78
C TYR A 129 -13.65 -14.76 4.75
N PHE A 130 -13.66 -13.44 4.89
CA PHE A 130 -14.59 -12.74 5.78
C PHE A 130 -15.95 -12.44 5.13
N SER A 131 -16.10 -12.70 3.82
CA SER A 131 -17.28 -12.33 3.03
C SER A 131 -17.61 -10.83 3.13
N VAL A 132 -16.60 -9.99 2.90
CA VAL A 132 -16.70 -8.52 2.98
C VAL A 132 -16.08 -7.86 1.74
N PRO A 133 -16.48 -6.61 1.39
CA PRO A 133 -15.92 -5.93 0.23
C PRO A 133 -14.40 -5.77 0.36
N PHE A 134 -13.72 -6.03 -0.76
CA PHE A 134 -12.30 -5.74 -0.94
C PHE A 134 -12.15 -4.43 -1.73
N VAL A 135 -11.46 -3.44 -1.18
CA VAL A 135 -11.13 -2.18 -1.85
C VAL A 135 -9.63 -2.15 -2.15
N PHE A 136 -9.27 -1.80 -3.38
CA PHE A 136 -7.88 -1.77 -3.80
C PHE A 136 -7.43 -0.36 -4.18
N GLU A 137 -6.37 0.14 -3.56
CA GLU A 137 -5.73 1.40 -3.90
C GLU A 137 -4.51 1.16 -4.81
N VAL A 138 -4.57 1.72 -6.01
CA VAL A 138 -3.55 1.59 -7.06
C VAL A 138 -2.65 2.82 -7.01
N ARG A 139 -1.41 2.62 -6.53
CA ARG A 139 -0.41 3.69 -6.40
C ARG A 139 0.54 3.81 -7.59
N ASP A 140 0.64 2.75 -8.40
CA ASP A 140 1.29 2.76 -9.72
C ASP A 140 0.61 1.70 -10.60
N LEU A 141 0.64 1.91 -11.92
CA LEU A 141 0.15 0.93 -12.89
C LEU A 141 1.21 -0.15 -13.10
N TRP A 142 1.13 -1.25 -12.35
CA TRP A 142 2.01 -2.41 -12.54
C TRP A 142 1.36 -3.44 -13.47
N PRO A 143 2.12 -4.06 -14.38
CA PRO A 143 3.58 -3.92 -14.60
C PRO A 143 4.03 -2.77 -15.50
N GLU A 144 3.12 -1.98 -16.07
CA GLU A 144 3.39 -0.96 -17.10
C GLU A 144 4.47 0.04 -16.66
N ALA A 145 4.44 0.50 -15.41
CA ALA A 145 5.45 1.39 -14.84
C ALA A 145 6.87 0.79 -14.93
N LEU A 146 7.03 -0.50 -14.60
CA LEU A 146 8.33 -1.19 -14.67
C LEU A 146 8.79 -1.44 -16.11
N VAL A 147 7.85 -1.70 -17.02
CA VAL A 147 8.14 -1.89 -18.44
C VAL A 147 8.62 -0.57 -19.06
N ASN A 148 7.91 0.53 -18.79
CA ASN A 148 8.20 1.85 -19.35
C ASN A 148 9.58 2.38 -18.93
N VAL A 149 10.02 2.10 -17.69
CA VAL A 149 11.36 2.47 -17.20
C VAL A 149 12.45 1.43 -17.55
N GLY A 150 12.11 0.38 -18.29
CA GLY A 150 13.04 -0.66 -18.71
C GLY A 150 13.51 -1.61 -17.60
N ALA A 151 12.94 -1.53 -16.40
CA ALA A 151 13.28 -2.38 -15.25
C ALA A 151 12.73 -3.80 -15.39
N LEU A 152 11.71 -4.01 -16.21
CA LEU A 152 11.13 -5.32 -16.51
C LEU A 152 11.06 -5.55 -18.02
N LYS A 153 11.91 -6.45 -18.53
CA LYS A 153 12.02 -6.76 -19.96
C LYS A 153 11.53 -8.16 -20.33
N ASN A 154 11.40 -9.08 -19.37
CA ASN A 154 11.03 -10.45 -19.64
C ASN A 154 9.52 -10.54 -20.01
N PRO A 155 9.16 -10.96 -21.25
CA PRO A 155 7.78 -10.92 -21.72
C PRO A 155 6.85 -11.86 -20.95
N LEU A 156 7.35 -13.01 -20.48
CA LEU A 156 6.59 -13.95 -19.67
C LEU A 156 6.26 -13.34 -18.30
N ALA A 157 7.24 -12.68 -17.66
CA ALA A 157 7.03 -12.00 -16.39
C ALA A 157 6.02 -10.83 -16.52
N VAL A 158 6.12 -10.04 -17.59
CA VAL A 158 5.14 -8.99 -17.91
C VAL A 158 3.74 -9.57 -18.07
N TRP A 159 3.61 -10.65 -18.85
CA TRP A 159 2.33 -11.33 -19.06
C TRP A 159 1.71 -11.79 -17.75
N TRP A 160 2.49 -12.45 -16.87
CA TRP A 160 2.02 -12.90 -15.56
C TRP A 160 1.57 -11.75 -14.67
N LEU A 161 2.35 -10.67 -14.61
CA LEU A 161 2.01 -9.50 -13.80
C LEU A 161 0.75 -8.80 -14.31
N ARG A 162 0.56 -8.68 -15.63
CA ARG A 162 -0.69 -8.15 -16.22
C ARG A 162 -1.90 -9.01 -15.85
N ARG A 163 -1.77 -10.34 -15.95
CA ARG A 163 -2.86 -11.25 -15.53
C ARG A 163 -3.18 -11.11 -14.06
N MET A 164 -2.16 -10.94 -13.22
CA MET A 164 -2.34 -10.72 -11.77
C MET A 164 -3.01 -9.37 -11.49
N ALA A 165 -2.58 -8.29 -12.14
CA ALA A 165 -3.20 -6.97 -12.01
C ALA A 165 -4.68 -7.00 -12.40
N ASN A 166 -4.99 -7.55 -13.58
CA ASN A 166 -6.37 -7.68 -14.05
C ASN A 166 -7.22 -8.50 -13.09
N LYS A 167 -6.69 -9.61 -12.55
CA LYS A 167 -7.40 -10.38 -11.52
C LYS A 167 -7.71 -9.54 -10.29
N ILE A 168 -6.74 -8.78 -9.77
CA ILE A 168 -6.95 -7.92 -8.60
C ILE A 168 -8.01 -6.85 -8.89
N TYR A 169 -7.95 -6.21 -10.06
CA TYR A 169 -8.93 -5.19 -10.44
C TYR A 169 -10.33 -5.74 -10.61
N THR A 170 -10.48 -6.92 -11.23
CA THR A 170 -11.79 -7.56 -11.40
C THR A 170 -12.39 -7.98 -10.06
N GLU A 171 -11.58 -8.51 -9.14
CA GLU A 171 -12.03 -9.02 -7.84
C GLU A 171 -12.27 -7.93 -6.78
N ALA A 172 -11.62 -6.77 -6.88
CA ALA A 172 -11.93 -5.65 -6.01
C ALA A 172 -13.42 -5.29 -6.14
N LYS A 173 -14.09 -4.91 -5.06
CA LYS A 173 -15.44 -4.31 -5.12
C LYS A 173 -15.35 -2.88 -5.62
N HIS A 174 -14.31 -2.16 -5.23
CA HIS A 174 -14.03 -0.78 -5.63
C HIS A 174 -12.53 -0.54 -5.74
N ILE A 175 -12.13 0.39 -6.60
CA ILE A 175 -10.74 0.75 -6.83
C ILE A 175 -10.53 2.24 -6.59
N VAL A 176 -9.47 2.58 -5.85
CA VAL A 176 -9.00 3.95 -5.66
C VAL A 176 -7.78 4.18 -6.55
N ALA A 177 -7.90 5.13 -7.47
CA ALA A 177 -6.78 5.61 -8.30
C ALA A 177 -6.26 6.95 -7.77
N LEU A 178 -4.96 7.20 -7.89
CA LEU A 178 -4.34 8.43 -7.37
C LEU A 178 -4.32 9.59 -8.40
N SER A 179 -4.70 9.34 -9.65
CA SER A 179 -4.80 10.37 -10.69
C SER A 179 -5.79 9.96 -11.80
N PRO A 180 -6.26 10.93 -12.61
CA PRO A 180 -7.07 10.62 -13.80
C PRO A 180 -6.36 9.64 -14.74
N GLY A 181 -5.06 9.83 -15.01
CA GLY A 181 -4.28 8.93 -15.86
C GLY A 181 -4.16 7.51 -15.30
N MET A 182 -4.07 7.35 -13.97
CA MET A 182 -4.13 6.01 -13.35
C MET A 182 -5.51 5.38 -13.52
N LYS A 183 -6.58 6.16 -13.34
CA LYS A 183 -7.95 5.69 -13.58
C LYS A 183 -8.12 5.22 -15.02
N GLU A 184 -7.69 6.00 -16.00
CA GLU A 184 -7.70 5.60 -17.41
C GLU A 184 -6.94 4.30 -17.66
N GLY A 185 -5.74 4.16 -17.07
CA GLY A 185 -4.95 2.94 -17.17
C GLY A 185 -5.68 1.70 -16.65
N ILE A 186 -6.39 1.83 -15.53
CA ILE A 186 -7.20 0.75 -14.94
C ILE A 186 -8.41 0.43 -15.83
N VAL A 187 -9.15 1.44 -16.29
CA VAL A 187 -10.35 1.26 -17.13
C VAL A 187 -10.02 0.59 -18.46
N ARG A 188 -8.85 0.89 -19.05
CA ARG A 188 -8.34 0.21 -20.26
C ARG A 188 -8.15 -1.30 -20.09
N THR A 189 -8.10 -1.82 -18.86
CA THR A 189 -8.03 -3.27 -18.61
C THR A 189 -9.39 -3.97 -18.69
N GLY A 190 -10.48 -3.23 -18.93
CA GLY A 190 -11.86 -3.74 -18.97
C GLY A 190 -12.64 -3.56 -17.67
N VAL A 191 -12.09 -2.79 -16.72
CA VAL A 191 -12.76 -2.45 -15.45
C VAL A 191 -13.78 -1.34 -15.71
N PRO A 192 -15.03 -1.45 -15.23
CA PRO A 192 -16.02 -0.38 -15.38
C PRO A 192 -15.59 0.92 -14.73
N ASP A 193 -15.89 2.06 -15.36
CA ASP A 193 -15.46 3.38 -14.91
C ASP A 193 -15.98 3.74 -13.51
N GLU A 194 -17.25 3.37 -13.25
CA GLU A 194 -17.97 3.60 -12.00
C GLU A 194 -17.35 2.85 -10.80
N LYS A 195 -16.54 1.82 -11.07
CA LYS A 195 -15.80 1.05 -10.07
C LYS A 195 -14.51 1.74 -9.63
N VAL A 196 -14.12 2.83 -10.31
CA VAL A 196 -12.85 3.52 -10.08
C VAL A 196 -13.10 4.97 -9.67
N THR A 197 -12.70 5.30 -8.44
CA THR A 197 -12.71 6.69 -7.93
C THR A 197 -11.30 7.24 -7.88
N VAL A 198 -11.14 8.49 -8.31
CA VAL A 198 -9.87 9.22 -8.17
C VAL A 198 -9.84 9.90 -6.81
N ILE A 199 -8.90 9.49 -5.95
CA ILE A 199 -8.60 10.15 -4.68
C ILE A 199 -7.10 10.52 -4.71
N PRO A 200 -6.75 11.77 -5.08
CA PRO A 200 -5.37 12.15 -5.29
C PRO A 200 -4.55 12.14 -3.99
N ASN A 201 -3.23 12.23 -4.13
CA ASN A 201 -2.38 12.57 -2.98
C ASN A 201 -2.72 13.96 -2.46
N ALA A 202 -2.53 14.15 -1.16
CA ALA A 202 -2.79 15.41 -0.47
C ALA A 202 -1.52 15.86 0.26
N SER A 203 -1.47 17.14 0.59
CA SER A 203 -0.43 17.72 1.43
C SER A 203 -0.97 17.93 2.84
N ASP A 204 -0.13 17.73 3.85
CA ASP A 204 -0.46 18.06 5.23
C ASP A 204 -0.37 19.57 5.41
N LEU A 205 -1.50 20.24 5.65
CA LEU A 205 -1.56 21.69 5.84
C LEU A 205 -1.02 22.15 7.20
N ASP A 206 -0.84 21.23 8.16
CA ASP A 206 -0.14 21.57 9.40
C ASP A 206 1.37 21.75 9.16
N LEU A 207 1.92 20.99 8.18
CA LEU A 207 3.33 20.98 7.81
C LEU A 207 3.66 21.91 6.63
N PHE A 208 2.81 21.96 5.61
CA PHE A 208 2.98 22.73 4.38
C PHE A 208 1.88 23.79 4.26
N ARG A 209 2.16 24.97 4.81
CA ARG A 209 1.21 26.08 4.82
C ARG A 209 1.46 27.02 3.63
N PRO A 210 0.42 27.41 2.89
CA PRO A 210 0.54 28.39 1.80
C PRO A 210 1.13 29.74 2.24
N GLY A 211 0.97 30.10 3.52
CA GLY A 211 1.49 31.34 4.09
C GLY A 211 2.93 31.28 4.61
N LEU A 212 3.65 30.17 4.45
CA LEU A 212 5.08 30.11 4.79
C LEU A 212 5.90 30.80 3.71
N ASP A 213 6.74 31.75 4.09
CA ASP A 213 7.71 32.35 3.18
C ASP A 213 8.78 31.32 2.79
N GLY A 214 8.78 30.95 1.51
CA GLY A 214 9.74 30.02 0.92
C GLY A 214 10.99 30.69 0.34
N SER A 215 11.12 32.02 0.39
CA SER A 215 12.17 32.81 -0.27
C SER A 215 13.58 32.34 0.10
N ALA A 216 13.87 32.18 1.39
CA ALA A 216 15.16 31.71 1.88
C ALA A 216 15.53 30.30 1.36
N ALA A 217 14.55 29.40 1.26
CA ALA A 217 14.76 28.06 0.72
C ALA A 217 14.98 28.10 -0.80
N ARG A 218 14.21 28.92 -1.53
CA ARG A 218 14.36 29.14 -2.97
C ARG A 218 15.72 29.72 -3.32
N GLN A 219 16.19 30.73 -2.59
CA GLN A 219 17.50 31.33 -2.78
C GLN A 219 18.63 30.31 -2.53
N ARG A 220 18.54 29.55 -1.43
CA ARG A 220 19.52 28.49 -1.12
C ARG A 220 19.59 27.39 -2.18
N LEU A 221 18.46 27.08 -2.81
CA LEU A 221 18.37 26.04 -3.84
C LEU A 221 18.54 26.58 -5.27
N GLY A 222 18.73 27.90 -5.44
CA GLY A 222 18.85 28.54 -6.75
C GLY A 222 17.58 28.46 -7.60
N LEU A 223 16.40 28.41 -6.98
CA LEU A 223 15.12 28.17 -7.66
C LEU A 223 14.42 29.44 -8.18
N GLY A 224 15.06 30.61 -8.11
CA GLY A 224 14.42 31.89 -8.46
C GLY A 224 13.23 32.23 -7.55
N ASP A 225 12.54 33.32 -7.86
CA ASP A 225 11.27 33.69 -7.20
C ASP A 225 10.10 32.82 -7.68
#